data_AF-A0A353VL23-F1
#
_entry.id   AF-A0A353VL23-F1
#
_cell.length_a   1.000
_cell.length_b   1.000
_cell.length_c   1.000
_cell.angle_alpha   90.00
_cell.angle_beta   90.00
_cell.angle_gamma   90.00
#
_symmetry.space_group_name_H-M   'P 1'
#
loop_
_entity.id
_entity.type
_entity.pdbx_description
1 polymer ?
#
loop_
_entity_poly.entity_id
_entity_poly.type
_entity_poly.pdbx_seq_one_letter_code
_entity_poly.pdbx_strand_id
1 'polypeptide(L)'
;MLNSELFLFLYKEISQEGEGRTFSQVKTTYLKKLPFKYVNSESLKVLYKYLEATGLIDEQSILHQFYLSVNDSCFYELFFSDELKMANKEILKYLEDLKPIDDSMSEEEKLAVIQSEFERLYDDNHPVKFAIETLDSIEEVRIIKEALK
;
A
#
# COMPACT_ATOMS: atom_id res chain seq x y z
N MET A 1 2.51 -5.24 -3.76
CA MET A 1 1.81 -5.12 -5.06
C MET A 1 0.54 -5.96 -5.10
N LEU A 2 0.60 -7.30 -5.01
CA LEU A 2 -0.62 -8.14 -4.99
C LEU A 2 -1.42 -8.01 -3.68
N ASN A 3 -0.78 -7.60 -2.59
CA ASN A 3 -1.42 -7.40 -1.29
C ASN A 3 -2.15 -6.04 -1.18
N SER A 4 -2.30 -5.31 -2.28
CA SER A 4 -2.96 -4.00 -2.27
C SER A 4 -4.47 -4.13 -2.46
N GLU A 5 -5.23 -3.28 -1.78
CA GLU A 5 -6.70 -3.17 -1.91
C GLU A 5 -7.13 -3.02 -3.38
N LEU A 6 -6.43 -2.18 -4.14
CA LEU A 6 -6.71 -1.95 -5.56
C LEU A 6 -6.66 -3.26 -6.38
N PHE A 7 -5.64 -4.09 -6.13
CA PHE A 7 -5.48 -5.35 -6.86
C PHE A 7 -6.51 -6.40 -6.41
N LEU A 8 -6.91 -6.38 -5.15
CA LEU A 8 -8.00 -7.22 -4.66
C LEU A 8 -9.33 -6.86 -5.35
N PHE A 9 -9.64 -5.56 -5.46
CA PHE A 9 -10.81 -5.07 -6.17
C PHE A 9 -10.78 -5.45 -7.65
N LEU A 10 -9.68 -5.16 -8.35
CA LEU A 10 -9.52 -5.51 -9.77
C LEU A 10 -9.63 -7.02 -10.00
N TYR A 11 -9.10 -7.84 -9.09
CA TYR A 11 -9.21 -9.29 -9.19
C TYR A 11 -10.66 -9.77 -9.00
N LYS A 12 -11.40 -9.20 -8.05
CA LYS A 12 -12.83 -9.47 -7.85
C LYS A 12 -13.63 -9.12 -9.11
N GLU A 13 -13.38 -7.96 -9.71
CA GLU A 13 -14.03 -7.51 -10.94
C GLU A 13 -13.68 -8.36 -12.17
N ILE A 14 -12.42 -8.76 -12.34
CA ILE A 14 -11.99 -9.56 -13.51
C ILE A 14 -12.45 -11.01 -13.40
N SER A 15 -12.42 -11.58 -12.20
CA SER A 15 -12.76 -12.98 -12.00
C SER A 15 -14.25 -13.23 -12.20
N GLN A 16 -15.12 -12.24 -11.89
CA GLN A 16 -16.59 -12.33 -11.95
C GLN A 16 -17.12 -13.68 -11.43
N GLU A 17 -16.41 -14.33 -10.49
CA GLU A 17 -16.88 -15.57 -9.89
C GLU A 17 -17.99 -15.16 -8.92
N GLY A 18 -19.22 -15.15 -9.43
CA GLY A 18 -20.41 -14.78 -8.69
C GLY A 18 -20.49 -15.53 -7.37
N GLU A 19 -21.01 -14.83 -6.35
CA GLU A 19 -21.35 -15.34 -5.03
C GLU A 19 -21.93 -16.76 -5.13
N GLY A 20 -21.15 -17.77 -4.70
CA GLY A 20 -21.59 -19.17 -4.82
C GLY A 20 -20.49 -20.22 -4.77
N ARG A 21 -19.20 -19.85 -4.80
CA ARG A 21 -18.09 -20.78 -4.55
C ARG A 21 -17.49 -20.51 -3.19
N THR A 22 -17.47 -21.54 -2.34
CA THR A 22 -16.96 -21.51 -0.96
C THR A 22 -15.45 -21.20 -0.86
N PHE A 23 -14.71 -21.20 -1.98
CA PHE A 23 -13.28 -20.90 -2.02
C PHE A 23 -12.90 -20.08 -3.26
N SER A 24 -12.34 -18.90 -3.04
CA SER A 24 -11.74 -18.06 -4.08
C SER A 24 -10.53 -18.78 -4.69
N GLN A 25 -10.60 -19.16 -5.96
CA GLN A 25 -9.45 -19.75 -6.66
C GLN A 25 -8.67 -18.64 -7.38
N VAL A 26 -7.39 -18.49 -7.05
CA VAL A 26 -6.49 -17.58 -7.78
C VAL A 26 -6.07 -18.22 -9.11
N LYS A 27 -6.73 -17.84 -10.21
CA LYS A 27 -6.42 -18.39 -11.54
C LYS A 27 -5.43 -17.52 -12.29
N THR A 28 -4.41 -18.15 -12.85
CA THR A 28 -3.38 -17.49 -13.67
C THR A 28 -3.94 -16.79 -14.91
N THR A 29 -5.10 -17.22 -15.41
CA THR A 29 -5.83 -16.59 -16.51
C THR A 29 -6.33 -15.18 -16.19
N TYR A 30 -6.74 -14.94 -14.94
CA TYR A 30 -7.20 -13.63 -14.48
C TYR A 30 -6.04 -12.75 -14.04
N LEU A 31 -5.02 -13.34 -13.41
CA LEU A 31 -3.80 -12.62 -13.03
C LEU A 31 -3.12 -11.95 -14.24
N LYS A 32 -3.09 -12.62 -15.40
CA LYS A 32 -2.50 -12.05 -16.63
C LYS A 32 -3.25 -10.84 -17.19
N LYS A 33 -4.51 -10.65 -16.81
CA LYS A 33 -5.34 -9.52 -17.26
C LYS A 33 -5.23 -8.30 -16.35
N LEU A 34 -4.61 -8.44 -15.18
CA LEU A 34 -4.43 -7.32 -14.27
C LEU A 34 -3.54 -6.26 -14.92
N PRO A 35 -3.90 -4.98 -14.82
CA PRO A 35 -3.04 -3.90 -15.30
C PRO A 35 -1.80 -3.82 -14.40
N PHE A 36 -0.65 -4.20 -14.93
CA PHE A 36 0.63 -4.01 -14.26
C PHE A 36 1.29 -2.73 -14.78
N LYS A 37 1.43 -1.74 -13.90
CA LYS A 37 2.29 -0.59 -14.17
C LYS A 37 3.66 -0.90 -13.58
N TYR A 38 4.68 -1.03 -14.45
CA TYR A 38 6.04 -1.22 -13.97
C TYR A 38 6.54 0.10 -13.37
N VAL A 39 6.91 0.06 -12.10
CA VAL A 39 7.43 1.21 -11.36
C VAL A 39 8.73 0.77 -10.71
N ASN A 40 9.85 1.32 -11.19
CA ASN A 40 11.16 1.10 -10.60
C ASN A 40 11.51 2.30 -9.72
N SER A 41 10.93 2.34 -8.52
CA SER A 41 11.30 3.31 -7.49
C SER A 41 11.97 2.58 -6.34
N GLU A 42 13.17 3.04 -5.96
CA GLU A 42 13.89 2.50 -4.81
C GLU A 42 13.08 2.63 -3.51
N SER A 43 12.31 3.71 -3.35
CA SER A 43 11.39 3.93 -2.23
C SER A 43 10.39 2.80 -2.03
N LEU A 44 9.78 2.29 -3.11
CA LEU A 44 8.84 1.16 -3.02
C LEU A 44 9.55 -0.14 -2.65
N LYS A 45 10.83 -0.32 -3.02
CA LYS A 45 11.61 -1.48 -2.59
C LYS A 45 11.89 -1.44 -1.10
N VAL A 46 12.26 -0.26 -0.58
CA VAL A 46 12.46 -0.04 0.85
C VAL A 46 11.15 -0.28 1.62
N LEU A 47 10.05 0.29 1.14
CA LEU A 47 8.72 0.09 1.72
C LEU A 47 8.30 -1.40 1.73
N TYR A 48 8.59 -2.14 0.66
CA TYR A 48 8.32 -3.58 0.61
C TYR A 48 9.10 -4.35 1.68
N LYS A 49 10.39 -4.01 1.89
CA LYS A 49 11.19 -4.61 2.96
C LYS A 49 10.62 -4.29 4.34
N TYR A 50 10.06 -3.09 4.54
CA TYR A 50 9.41 -2.72 5.81
C TYR A 50 8.15 -3.57 6.05
N LEU A 51 7.34 -3.78 5.01
CA LEU A 51 6.15 -4.63 5.10
C LEU A 51 6.49 -6.09 5.41
N GLU A 52 7.54 -6.62 4.78
CA GLU A 52 8.02 -7.98 5.03
C GLU A 52 8.52 -8.12 6.49
N ALA A 53 9.34 -7.17 6.95
CA ALA A 53 9.86 -7.19 8.32
C ALA A 53 8.74 -7.09 9.37
N THR A 54 7.75 -6.23 9.13
CA THR A 54 6.66 -5.99 10.10
C THR A 54 5.61 -7.09 10.10
N GLY A 55 5.31 -7.67 8.93
CA GLY A 55 4.36 -8.79 8.81
C GLY A 55 4.86 -10.08 9.46
N LEU A 56 6.18 -10.29 9.54
CA LEU A 56 6.77 -11.43 10.26
C LEU A 56 6.59 -11.35 11.78
N ILE A 57 6.40 -10.14 12.31
CA ILE A 57 6.35 -9.89 13.75
C ILE A 57 4.90 -9.87 14.23
N ASP A 58 4.09 -8.99 13.65
CA ASP A 58 2.68 -8.83 14.01
C ASP A 58 1.89 -8.13 12.89
N GLU A 59 1.11 -8.92 12.15
CA GLU A 59 0.22 -8.42 11.10
C GLU A 59 -0.88 -7.47 11.62
N GLN A 60 -1.23 -7.56 12.92
CA GLN A 60 -2.26 -6.71 13.52
C GLN A 60 -1.70 -5.45 14.18
N SER A 61 -0.38 -5.25 14.14
CA SER A 61 0.25 -4.05 14.68
C SER A 61 -0.20 -2.82 13.91
N ILE A 62 -0.49 -1.73 14.65
CA ILE A 62 -0.81 -0.40 14.08
C ILE A 62 0.27 0.03 13.09
N LEU A 63 1.53 -0.32 13.39
CA LEU A 63 2.67 -0.01 12.54
C LEU A 63 2.57 -0.76 11.20
N HIS A 64 2.22 -2.05 11.22
CA HIS A 64 2.03 -2.83 9.98
C HIS A 64 0.85 -2.30 9.16
N GLN A 65 -0.29 -2.05 9.81
CA GLN A 65 -1.48 -1.48 9.14
C GLN A 65 -1.21 -0.11 8.52
N PHE A 66 -0.41 0.72 9.17
CA PHE A 66 -0.01 2.01 8.63
C PHE A 66 0.83 1.84 7.36
N TYR A 67 1.87 1.00 7.38
CA TYR A 67 2.69 0.78 6.19
C TYR A 67 1.92 0.10 5.05
N LEU A 68 0.94 -0.76 5.37
CA LEU A 68 0.00 -1.28 4.37
C LEU A 68 -0.80 -0.14 3.73
N SER A 69 -1.36 0.75 4.55
CA SER A 69 -2.10 1.92 4.07
C SER A 69 -1.24 2.85 3.22
N VAL A 70 0.01 3.09 3.63
CA VAL A 70 1.00 3.85 2.84
C VAL A 70 1.22 3.18 1.48
N ASN A 71 1.41 1.87 1.47
CA ASN A 71 1.60 1.09 0.25
C ASN A 71 0.37 1.16 -0.68
N ASP A 72 -0.84 1.03 -0.15
CA ASP A 72 -2.07 1.19 -0.94
C ASP A 72 -2.19 2.59 -1.51
N SER A 73 -1.87 3.60 -0.71
CA SER A 73 -1.88 5.00 -1.15
C SER A 73 -0.89 5.26 -2.28
N CYS A 74 0.30 4.64 -2.23
CA CYS A 74 1.25 4.68 -3.33
C CYS A 74 0.67 4.07 -4.61
N PHE A 75 -0.03 2.95 -4.50
CA PHE A 75 -0.69 2.35 -5.66
C PHE A 75 -1.81 3.24 -6.20
N TYR A 76 -2.63 3.85 -5.34
CA TYR A 76 -3.61 4.83 -5.79
C TYR A 76 -2.94 5.99 -6.53
N GLU A 77 -1.82 6.53 -6.03
CA GLU A 77 -1.05 7.57 -6.74
C GLU A 77 -0.51 7.12 -8.09
N LEU A 78 -0.10 5.85 -8.21
CA LEU A 78 0.41 5.30 -9.47
C LEU A 78 -0.66 5.12 -10.54
N PHE A 79 -1.89 4.80 -10.15
CA PHE A 79 -3.01 4.56 -11.06
C PHE A 79 -3.86 5.82 -11.30
N PHE A 80 -4.04 6.67 -10.28
CA PHE A 80 -4.84 7.89 -10.26
C PHE A 80 -3.95 9.11 -10.00
N SER A 81 -2.87 9.24 -10.77
CA SER A 81 -1.86 10.28 -10.53
C SER A 81 -2.40 11.69 -10.71
N ASP A 82 -3.40 11.88 -11.56
CA ASP A 82 -3.94 13.20 -11.88
C ASP A 82 -4.88 13.67 -10.76
N GLU A 83 -5.71 12.76 -10.26
CA GLU A 83 -6.65 12.97 -9.17
C GLU A 83 -5.91 13.26 -7.85
N LEU A 84 -4.85 12.50 -7.54
CA LEU A 84 -4.04 12.73 -6.33
C LEU A 84 -3.20 14.01 -6.41
N LYS A 85 -2.71 14.37 -7.60
CA LYS A 85 -2.05 15.68 -7.81
C LYS A 85 -3.01 16.84 -7.64
N MET A 86 -4.22 16.75 -8.18
CA MET A 86 -5.25 17.77 -8.01
C MET A 86 -5.68 17.91 -6.55
N ALA A 87 -5.69 16.82 -5.79
CA ALA A 87 -5.98 16.81 -4.37
C ALA A 87 -4.79 17.21 -3.47
N ASN A 88 -3.59 17.43 -4.05
CA ASN A 88 -2.33 17.69 -3.34
C ASN A 88 -1.97 16.59 -2.32
N LYS A 89 -2.15 15.32 -2.70
CA LYS A 89 -1.95 14.12 -1.87
C LYS A 89 -0.83 13.22 -2.40
N GLU A 90 0.24 13.82 -2.89
CA GLU A 90 1.40 13.09 -3.41
C GLU A 90 2.20 12.51 -2.23
N ILE A 91 2.18 11.20 -2.06
CA ILE A 91 2.86 10.48 -0.97
C ILE A 91 4.23 10.00 -1.42
N LEU A 92 4.40 9.67 -2.70
CA LEU A 92 5.68 9.19 -3.26
C LEU A 92 6.84 10.16 -3.01
N LYS A 93 6.59 11.47 -3.07
CA LYS A 93 7.58 12.51 -2.78
C LYS A 93 8.17 12.42 -1.38
N TYR A 94 7.37 12.02 -0.40
CA TYR A 94 7.79 11.90 1.00
C TYR A 94 8.46 10.56 1.31
N LEU A 95 8.29 9.57 0.44
CA LEU A 95 8.88 8.24 0.57
C LEU A 95 10.27 8.13 -0.06
N GLU A 96 10.72 9.14 -0.82
CA GLU A 96 12.10 9.22 -1.33
C GLU A 96 13.14 9.29 -0.21
N ASP A 97 12.77 9.86 0.95
CA ASP A 97 13.64 9.98 2.11
C ASP A 97 13.65 8.76 3.05
N LEU A 98 12.99 7.66 2.67
CA LEU A 98 12.94 6.47 3.52
C LEU A 98 14.33 5.87 3.71
N LYS A 99 14.70 5.61 4.97
CA LYS A 99 15.96 4.94 5.29
C LYS A 99 15.95 3.50 4.77
N PRO A 100 16.93 3.08 3.95
CA PRO A 100 16.99 1.69 3.52
C PRO A 100 17.34 0.78 4.70
N ILE A 101 16.68 -0.37 4.78
CA ILE A 101 17.11 -1.49 5.64
C ILE A 101 17.82 -2.55 4.81
N ASP A 102 18.85 -3.16 5.40
CA ASP A 102 19.63 -4.23 4.80
C ASP A 102 19.54 -5.54 5.60
N ASP A 103 19.98 -6.64 5.01
CA ASP A 103 19.96 -7.96 5.64
C ASP A 103 21.13 -8.24 6.57
N SER A 104 22.08 -7.29 6.69
CA SER A 104 23.17 -7.34 7.65
C SER A 104 22.80 -6.77 9.02
N MET A 105 21.73 -5.96 9.08
CA MET A 105 21.14 -5.46 10.33
C MET A 105 20.38 -6.57 11.07
N SER A 106 20.46 -6.56 12.39
CA SER A 106 19.65 -7.41 13.26
C SER A 106 18.15 -7.06 13.17
N GLU A 107 17.27 -7.98 13.56
CA GLU A 107 15.82 -7.76 13.55
C GLU A 107 15.42 -6.54 14.43
N GLU A 108 16.09 -6.36 15.57
CA GLU A 108 15.87 -5.23 16.48
C GLU A 108 16.29 -3.89 15.85
N GLU A 109 17.41 -3.85 15.13
CA GLU A 109 17.87 -2.65 14.44
C GLU A 109 16.94 -2.28 13.26
N LYS A 110 16.49 -3.29 12.50
CA LYS A 110 15.48 -3.11 11.44
C LYS A 110 14.20 -2.49 12.02
N LEU A 111 13.71 -3.05 13.12
CA LEU A 111 12.54 -2.54 13.82
C LEU A 111 12.72 -1.11 14.31
N ALA A 112 13.87 -0.79 14.91
CA ALA A 112 14.16 0.55 15.40
C ALA A 112 14.15 1.60 14.27
N VAL A 113 14.71 1.27 13.11
CA VAL A 113 14.65 2.14 11.93
C VAL A 113 13.22 2.31 11.43
N ILE A 114 12.46 1.22 11.31
CA ILE A 114 11.07 1.23 10.86
C ILE A 114 10.19 2.05 11.83
N GLN A 115 10.41 1.92 13.14
CA GLN A 115 9.66 2.65 14.16
C GLN A 115 10.02 4.14 14.17
N SER A 116 11.30 4.48 14.00
CA SER A 116 11.72 5.88 13.85
C SER A 116 11.10 6.55 12.62
N GLU A 117 11.05 5.86 11.47
CA GLU A 117 10.37 6.41 10.28
C GLU A 117 8.85 6.44 10.46
N PHE A 118 8.27 5.50 11.21
CA PHE A 118 6.84 5.55 11.56
C PHE A 118 6.53 6.81 12.35
N GLU A 119 7.30 7.12 13.40
CA GLU A 119 7.09 8.34 14.20
C GLU A 119 7.19 9.62 13.36
N ARG A 120 8.10 9.65 12.37
CA ARG A 120 8.23 10.77 11.43
C ARG A 120 7.02 10.91 10.51
N LEU A 121 6.54 9.80 9.94
CA LEU A 121 5.46 9.79 8.93
C LEU A 121 4.06 9.83 9.54
N TYR A 122 3.92 9.39 10.80
CA TYR A 122 2.65 9.31 11.55
C TYR A 122 2.35 10.57 12.37
N ASP A 123 3.20 11.60 12.30
CA ASP A 123 2.94 12.89 12.92
C ASP A 123 1.61 13.48 12.39
N ASP A 124 0.81 14.08 13.28
CA ASP A 124 -0.52 14.62 12.98
C ASP A 124 -0.51 15.68 11.87
N ASN A 125 0.62 16.39 11.70
CA ASN A 125 0.78 17.38 10.64
C ASN A 125 1.47 16.82 9.39
N HIS A 126 1.80 15.52 9.36
CA HIS A 126 2.52 14.95 8.23
C HIS A 126 1.59 14.80 7.01
N PRO A 127 1.99 15.27 5.83
CA PRO A 127 1.17 15.19 4.61
C PRO A 127 0.82 13.76 4.22
N VAL A 128 1.64 12.77 4.59
CA VAL A 128 1.36 11.34 4.35
C VAL A 128 0.16 10.87 5.16
N LYS A 129 0.09 11.19 6.46
CA LYS A 129 -1.05 10.83 7.31
C LYS A 129 -2.33 11.51 6.83
N PHE A 130 -2.25 12.81 6.54
CA PHE A 130 -3.37 13.55 5.98
C PHE A 130 -3.85 12.95 4.65
N ALA A 131 -2.93 12.58 3.76
CA ALA A 131 -3.29 11.95 2.50
C ALA A 131 -4.01 10.62 2.72
N ILE A 132 -3.49 9.74 3.59
CA ILE A 132 -4.09 8.44 3.93
C ILE A 132 -5.49 8.59 4.53
N GLU A 133 -5.65 9.47 5.52
CA GLU A 133 -6.94 9.66 6.21
C GLU A 133 -8.00 10.29 5.29
N THR A 134 -7.57 11.12 4.34
CA THR A 134 -8.49 11.79 3.41
C THR A 134 -8.61 11.09 2.08
N LEU A 135 -8.00 9.92 1.87
CA LEU A 135 -8.06 9.20 0.59
C LEU A 135 -9.50 8.94 0.12
N ASP A 136 -10.43 8.75 1.07
CA ASP A 136 -11.87 8.54 0.81
C ASP A 136 -12.55 9.77 0.19
N SER A 137 -11.90 10.93 0.17
CA SER A 137 -12.39 12.11 -0.54
C SER A 137 -12.21 12.00 -2.07
N ILE A 138 -11.40 11.05 -2.55
CA ILE A 138 -11.23 10.76 -3.98
C ILE A 138 -12.28 9.73 -4.35
N GLU A 139 -13.12 10.07 -5.33
CA GLU A 139 -14.31 9.27 -5.65
C GLU A 139 -13.93 7.84 -6.08
N GLU A 140 -12.90 7.70 -6.90
CA GLU A 140 -12.37 6.43 -7.40
C GLU A 140 -11.91 5.54 -6.23
N VAL A 141 -11.18 6.10 -5.27
CA VAL A 141 -10.68 5.37 -4.10
C VAL A 141 -11.83 4.97 -3.19
N ARG A 142 -12.82 5.85 -2.99
CA ARG A 142 -14.02 5.54 -2.20
C ARG A 142 -14.81 4.39 -2.80
N ILE A 143 -15.03 4.38 -4.11
CA ILE A 143 -15.74 3.29 -4.81
C ILE A 143 -15.01 1.96 -4.57
N ILE A 144 -13.68 1.94 -4.69
CA ILE A 144 -12.87 0.74 -4.48
C ILE A 144 -13.02 0.23 -3.03
N LYS A 145 -12.88 1.12 -2.04
CA LYS A 145 -13.01 0.75 -0.62
C LYS A 145 -14.40 0.28 -0.26
N GLU A 146 -15.44 0.92 -0.77
CA GLU A 146 -16.83 0.50 -0.54
C GLU A 146 -17.13 -0.87 -1.16
N ALA A 147 -16.52 -1.22 -2.30
CA ALA A 147 -16.70 -2.52 -2.94
C ALA A 147 -15.96 -3.68 -2.24
N LEU A 148 -15.00 -3.35 -1.37
CA LEU A 148 -14.22 -4.30 -0.57
C LEU A 148 -14.79 -4.52 0.84
N LYS A 149 -15.72 -3.67 1.28
CA LYS A 149 -16.48 -3.83 2.53
C LYS A 149 -17.52 -4.94 2.42
#